data_AF-M5DZ83-F1
#
_entry.id   AF-M5DZ83-F1
#
_cell.length_a   1.000
_cell.length_b   1.000
_cell.length_c   1.000
_cell.angle_alpha   90.00
_cell.angle_beta   90.00
_cell.angle_gamma   90.00
#
_symmetry.space_group_name_H-M   'P 1'
#
loop_
_entity.id
_entity.type
_entity.pdbx_description
1 polymer ?
#
loop_
_entity_poly.entity_id
_entity_poly.type
_entity_poly.pdbx_seq_one_letter_code
_entity_poly.pdbx_strand_id
1 'polypeptide(L)'
;MIKDADVFIGVSAANLLYKKMVKSMAADPIIFAMANPESEIWPEDALKAEARIVGTGRSDYPNQVNNVLAFPGIFRGALDVRAKKINEEMKKAAAYGLANLI
;
A
#
# COMPACT_ATOMS: atom_id res chain seq x y z
N MET A 1 8.90 -8.92 -16.43
CA MET A 1 9.77 -7.79 -16.04
C MET A 1 9.10 -7.05 -14.91
N ILE A 2 9.83 -6.70 -13.84
CA ILE A 2 9.72 -5.36 -13.25
C ILE A 2 11.15 -4.87 -13.07
N LYS A 3 11.67 -4.29 -14.16
CA LYS A 3 13.05 -3.84 -14.23
C LYS A 3 13.13 -2.38 -13.82
N ASP A 4 14.11 -2.02 -12.99
CA ASP A 4 14.46 -0.63 -12.65
C ASP A 4 13.31 0.19 -12.01
N ALA A 5 12.25 -0.45 -11.51
CA ALA A 5 11.16 0.25 -10.82
C ALA A 5 11.49 0.42 -9.33
N ASP A 6 11.21 1.58 -8.76
CA ASP A 6 11.42 1.84 -7.33
C ASP A 6 10.29 1.28 -6.46
N VAL A 7 9.05 1.32 -6.98
CA VAL A 7 7.85 0.93 -6.23
C VAL A 7 6.96 0.00 -7.06
N PHE A 8 6.50 -1.07 -6.43
CA PHE A 8 5.40 -1.90 -6.91
C PHE A 8 4.17 -1.71 -6.04
N ILE A 9 3.01 -1.45 -6.67
CA ILE A 9 1.71 -1.38 -6.01
C ILE A 9 0.77 -2.39 -6.68
N GLY A 10 0.52 -3.50 -6.00
CA GLY A 10 -0.42 -4.54 -6.40
C GLY A 10 -1.75 -4.42 -5.64
N VAL A 11 -2.85 -4.46 -6.38
CA VAL A 11 -4.23 -4.48 -5.87
C VAL A 11 -5.09 -5.49 -6.63
N SER A 12 -4.47 -6.49 -7.26
CA SER A 12 -5.11 -7.32 -8.29
C SER A 12 -5.36 -8.76 -7.83
N ALA A 13 -4.51 -9.70 -8.22
CA ALA A 13 -4.69 -11.13 -7.98
C ALA A 13 -3.45 -11.75 -7.32
N ALA A 14 -3.68 -12.89 -6.67
CA ALA A 14 -2.66 -13.64 -5.96
C ALA A 14 -1.50 -14.09 -6.86
N ASN A 15 -0.31 -14.18 -6.28
CA ASN A 15 0.87 -14.85 -6.87
C ASN A 15 1.34 -14.29 -8.23
N LEU A 16 1.19 -12.99 -8.46
CA LEU A 16 1.59 -12.31 -9.71
C LEU A 16 3.01 -11.73 -9.69
N LEU A 17 3.58 -11.47 -8.51
CA LEU A 17 4.90 -10.88 -8.36
C LEU A 17 5.90 -11.95 -7.90
N TYR A 18 6.77 -12.37 -8.82
CA TYR A 18 7.78 -13.39 -8.53
C TYR A 18 9.07 -12.78 -7.98
N LYS A 19 9.83 -13.52 -7.17
CA LYS A 19 11.15 -13.09 -6.63
C LYS A 19 12.10 -12.53 -7.67
N LYS A 20 12.15 -13.14 -8.86
CA LYS A 20 12.99 -12.68 -9.99
C LYS A 20 12.60 -11.29 -10.50
N MET A 21 11.33 -10.90 -10.35
CA MET A 21 10.84 -9.57 -10.74
C MET A 21 11.19 -8.54 -9.68
N VAL A 22 11.11 -8.91 -8.40
CA VAL A 22 11.58 -8.05 -7.30
C VAL A 22 13.08 -7.80 -7.41
N LYS A 23 13.89 -8.85 -7.64
CA LYS A 23 15.34 -8.73 -7.84
C LYS A 23 15.75 -7.90 -9.06
N SER A 24 14.84 -7.66 -10.01
CA SER A 24 15.11 -6.80 -11.16
C SER A 24 14.76 -5.33 -10.91
N MET A 25 14.15 -5.00 -9.78
CA MET A 25 13.77 -3.62 -9.41
C MET A 25 15.00 -2.76 -9.11
N ALA A 26 14.76 -1.45 -8.94
CA ALA A 26 15.80 -0.50 -8.53
C ALA A 26 16.31 -0.80 -7.10
N ALA A 27 17.33 -0.05 -6.68
CA ALA A 27 17.87 -0.16 -5.32
C ALA A 27 16.80 0.21 -4.28
N ASP A 28 16.84 -0.46 -3.13
CA ASP A 28 15.89 -0.30 -2.02
C ASP A 28 14.39 -0.39 -2.43
N PRO A 29 13.94 -1.47 -3.10
CA PRO A 29 12.60 -1.51 -3.68
C PRO A 29 11.49 -1.54 -2.62
N ILE A 30 10.40 -0.82 -2.89
CA ILE A 30 9.19 -0.76 -2.05
C ILE A 30 8.08 -1.59 -2.69
N ILE A 31 7.49 -2.49 -1.92
CA ILE A 31 6.43 -3.39 -2.39
C ILE A 31 5.17 -3.22 -1.53
N PHE A 32 4.06 -2.85 -2.17
CA PHE A 32 2.72 -2.97 -1.60
C PHE A 32 1.97 -4.07 -2.34
N ALA A 33 1.81 -5.25 -1.70
CA ALA A 33 1.07 -6.39 -2.23
C ALA A 33 -0.25 -6.54 -1.47
N MET A 34 -1.31 -5.90 -1.98
CA MET A 34 -2.56 -5.68 -1.24
C MET A 34 -3.71 -6.60 -1.67
N ALA A 35 -3.48 -7.54 -2.59
CA ALA A 35 -4.47 -8.57 -2.89
C ALA A 35 -4.80 -9.40 -1.63
N ASN A 36 -6.07 -9.76 -1.49
CA ASN A 36 -6.61 -10.56 -0.40
C ASN A 36 -7.49 -11.70 -0.95
N PRO A 37 -7.53 -12.88 -0.29
CA PRO A 37 -6.77 -13.23 0.93
C PRO A 37 -5.29 -13.56 0.66
N GLU A 38 -4.96 -13.94 -0.57
CA GLU A 38 -3.58 -14.19 -1.01
C GLU A 38 -3.03 -12.98 -1.77
N SER A 39 -1.84 -12.54 -1.38
CA SER A 39 -1.17 -11.36 -1.95
C SER A 39 -0.47 -11.67 -3.28
N GLU A 40 -0.09 -10.62 -4.02
CA GLU A 40 0.68 -10.75 -5.26
C GLU A 40 2.03 -11.45 -5.05
N ILE A 41 2.65 -11.21 -3.89
CA ILE A 41 3.81 -11.91 -3.36
C ILE A 41 3.67 -11.98 -1.84
N TRP A 42 4.10 -13.08 -1.23
CA TRP A 42 4.20 -13.16 0.23
C TRP A 42 5.32 -12.27 0.76
N PRO A 43 5.16 -11.60 1.91
CA PRO A 43 6.17 -10.68 2.43
C PRO A 43 7.56 -11.32 2.58
N GLU A 44 7.61 -12.59 2.96
CA GLU A 44 8.87 -13.27 3.25
C GLU A 44 9.63 -13.54 1.96
N ASP A 45 8.89 -13.75 0.87
CA ASP A 45 9.43 -13.95 -0.44
C ASP A 45 9.89 -12.63 -1.08
N ALA A 46 9.18 -11.53 -0.82
CA ALA A 46 9.60 -10.18 -1.17
C ALA A 46 10.89 -9.77 -0.43
N LEU A 47 10.95 -9.99 0.88
CA LEU A 47 12.11 -9.69 1.71
C LEU A 47 13.33 -10.55 1.32
N LYS A 48 13.14 -11.86 1.08
CA LYS A 48 14.19 -12.73 0.52
C LYS A 48 14.64 -12.33 -0.88
N ALA A 49 13.84 -11.54 -1.58
CA ALA A 49 14.17 -10.96 -2.88
C ALA A 49 14.73 -9.53 -2.77
N GLU A 50 15.13 -9.10 -1.57
CA GLU A 50 15.80 -7.83 -1.29
C GLU A 50 14.90 -6.59 -1.35
N ALA A 51 13.58 -6.76 -1.19
CA ALA A 51 12.69 -5.64 -0.94
C ALA A 51 13.06 -4.91 0.36
N ARG A 52 13.18 -3.57 0.29
CA ARG A 52 13.52 -2.73 1.43
C ARG A 52 12.32 -2.49 2.34
N ILE A 53 11.16 -2.26 1.75
CA ILE A 53 9.90 -2.05 2.44
C ILE A 53 8.86 -2.97 1.83
N VAL A 54 8.10 -3.65 2.68
CA VAL A 54 6.96 -4.46 2.27
C VAL A 54 5.75 -4.07 3.09
N GLY A 55 4.63 -3.82 2.43
CA GLY A 55 3.31 -3.65 3.04
C GLY A 55 2.26 -4.52 2.35
N THR A 56 1.23 -4.91 3.11
CA THR A 56 0.15 -5.77 2.61
C THR A 56 -1.21 -5.34 3.14
N GLY A 57 -2.28 -5.92 2.63
CA GLY A 57 -3.62 -5.75 3.22
C GLY A 57 -3.85 -6.57 4.50
N ARG A 58 -2.94 -7.49 4.84
CA ARG A 58 -3.15 -8.48 5.89
C ARG A 58 -2.71 -7.98 7.26
N SER A 59 -3.44 -8.37 8.29
CA SER A 59 -3.20 -7.94 9.68
C SER A 59 -2.15 -8.76 10.42
N ASP A 60 -1.78 -9.93 9.89
CA ASP A 60 -0.74 -10.80 10.45
C ASP A 60 0.68 -10.39 10.04
N TYR A 61 0.82 -9.28 9.30
CA TYR A 61 2.09 -8.73 8.84
C TYR A 61 2.30 -7.26 9.24
N PRO A 62 3.57 -6.81 9.39
CA PRO A 62 3.89 -5.39 9.53
C PRO A 62 3.41 -4.56 8.33
N ASN A 63 3.31 -3.24 8.51
CA ASN A 63 2.93 -2.28 7.47
C ASN A 63 1.61 -2.63 6.78
N GLN A 64 0.59 -2.98 7.58
CA GLN A 64 -0.74 -3.23 7.06
C GLN A 64 -1.34 -1.94 6.47
N VAL A 65 -1.75 -2.00 5.20
CA VAL A 65 -2.55 -0.98 4.54
C VAL A 65 -4.02 -1.33 4.71
N ASN A 66 -4.75 -0.52 5.48
CA ASN A 66 -6.15 -0.81 5.82
C ASN A 66 -7.04 0.43 5.68
N ASN A 67 -8.21 0.25 5.08
CA ASN A 67 -9.21 1.30 4.86
C ASN A 67 -9.75 1.91 6.18
N VAL A 68 -9.68 1.17 7.30
CA VAL A 68 -10.03 1.63 8.65
C VAL A 68 -9.28 2.90 9.04
N LEU A 69 -8.06 3.09 8.53
CA LEU A 69 -7.27 4.28 8.79
C LEU A 69 -7.87 5.53 8.13
N ALA A 70 -8.54 5.39 6.99
CA ALA A 70 -8.99 6.51 6.17
C ALA A 70 -10.45 6.90 6.41
N PHE A 71 -11.39 5.92 6.37
CA PHE A 71 -12.82 6.25 6.31
C PHE A 71 -13.32 7.08 7.50
N PRO A 72 -12.97 6.79 8.79
CA PRO A 72 -13.55 7.53 9.90
C PRO A 72 -13.15 9.02 9.86
N GLY A 73 -11.88 9.30 9.60
CA GLY A 73 -11.34 10.66 9.53
C GLY A 73 -11.89 11.46 8.35
N ILE A 74 -11.93 10.85 7.15
CA ILE A 74 -12.47 11.52 5.95
C ILE A 74 -13.94 11.88 6.14
N PHE A 75 -14.77 10.94 6.62
CA PHE A 75 -16.18 11.21 6.84
C PHE A 75 -16.40 12.21 7.96
N ARG A 76 -15.63 12.15 9.06
CA ARG A 76 -15.70 13.15 10.11
C ARG A 76 -15.47 14.56 9.56
N GLY A 77 -14.36 14.77 8.85
CA GLY A 77 -14.04 16.07 8.25
C GLY A 77 -15.09 16.54 7.24
N ALA A 78 -15.59 15.63 6.40
CA ALA A 78 -16.64 15.94 5.42
C ALA A 78 -17.97 16.35 6.08
N LEU A 79 -18.39 15.64 7.13
CA LEU A 79 -19.63 15.93 7.86
C LEU A 79 -19.58 17.25 8.61
N ASP A 80 -18.42 17.59 9.19
CA ASP A 80 -18.22 18.82 9.97
C ASP A 80 -18.45 20.08 9.16
N VAL A 81 -18.03 20.06 7.90
CA VAL A 81 -18.18 21.20 6.98
C VAL A 81 -19.37 21.03 6.04
N ARG A 82 -20.17 19.96 6.23
CA ARG A 82 -21.31 19.60 5.36
C ARG A 82 -20.92 19.56 3.88
N ALA A 83 -19.77 18.95 3.59
CA ALA A 83 -19.24 18.85 2.24
C ALA A 83 -20.25 18.13 1.33
N LYS A 84 -20.49 18.68 0.14
CA LYS A 84 -21.39 18.07 -0.86
C LYS A 84 -20.78 16.82 -1.53
N LYS A 85 -19.46 16.69 -1.50
CA LYS A 85 -18.70 15.56 -2.04
C LYS A 85 -17.32 15.49 -1.39
N ILE A 86 -16.73 14.29 -1.37
CA ILE A 86 -15.31 14.09 -1.06
C ILE A 86 -14.53 14.25 -2.38
N ASN A 87 -13.69 15.28 -2.48
CA ASN A 87 -12.88 15.55 -3.68
C ASN A 87 -11.43 15.04 -3.53
N GLU A 88 -10.63 15.16 -4.59
CA GLU A 88 -9.23 14.68 -4.57
C GLU A 88 -8.35 15.42 -3.56
N GLU A 89 -8.55 16.73 -3.37
CA GLU A 89 -7.81 17.50 -2.35
C GLU A 89 -8.10 17.01 -0.93
N MET A 90 -9.35 16.64 -0.62
CA MET A 90 -9.72 16.04 0.66
C MET A 90 -9.06 14.67 0.85
N LYS A 91 -9.00 13.84 -0.20
CA LYS A 91 -8.29 12.54 -0.15
C LYS A 91 -6.80 12.73 0.08
N LYS A 92 -6.19 13.69 -0.61
CA LYS A 92 -4.77 14.04 -0.46
C LYS A 92 -4.48 14.56 0.95
N ALA A 93 -5.33 15.43 1.48
CA ALA A 93 -5.22 15.93 2.85
C ALA A 93 -5.33 14.79 3.88
N ALA A 94 -6.24 13.83 3.69
CA ALA A 94 -6.35 12.66 4.55
C ALA A 94 -5.11 11.77 4.49
N ALA A 95 -4.55 11.53 3.29
CA ALA A 95 -3.31 10.77 3.12
C ALA A 95 -2.13 11.42 3.87
N TYR A 96 -1.93 12.73 3.71
CA TYR A 96 -0.90 13.47 4.47
C TYR A 96 -1.18 13.49 5.97
N GLY A 97 -2.44 13.63 6.37
CA GLY A 97 -2.85 13.58 7.77
C GLY A 97 -2.47 12.26 8.44
N LEU A 98 -2.63 11.14 7.75
CA LEU A 98 -2.21 9.82 8.23
C LEU A 98 -0.70 9.65 8.24
N ALA A 99 0.00 10.08 7.18
CA ALA A 99 1.44 9.94 7.06
C ALA A 99 2.22 10.70 8.16
N ASN A 100 1.67 11.81 8.66
CA ASN A 100 2.30 12.65 9.69
C ASN A 100 2.08 12.16 11.14
N LEU A 101 1.48 10.99 11.35
CA LEU A 101 1.28 10.43 12.69
C LEU A 101 2.47 9.62 13.22
N ILE A 102 3.47 9.36 12.37
CA ILE A 102 4.67 8.57 12.67
C ILE A 102 5.92 9.42 12.42
#